data_AF-A0A847X1K6-F1
#
_entry.id   AF-A0A847X1K6-F1
#
_cell.length_a   1.000
_cell.length_b   1.000
_cell.length_c   1.000
_cell.angle_alpha   90.00
_cell.angle_beta   90.00
_cell.angle_gamma   90.00
#
_symmetry.space_group_name_H-M   'P 1'
#
loop_
_entity.id
_entity.type
_entity.pdbx_description
1 polymer ?
#
loop_
_entity_poly.entity_id
_entity_poly.type
_entity_poly.pdbx_seq_one_letter_code
_entity_poly.pdbx_strand_id
1 'polypeptide(L)' 'MTTMTYKHWRDVPESAWRWPNFSPAEIACRGTGKLLINEPALDKLQAL' A
#
# COMPACT_ATOMS: atom_id res chain seq x y z
N MET A 1 8.08 -11.35 7.32
CA MET A 1 6.86 -10.75 6.77
C MET A 1 6.86 -9.30 7.24
N THR A 2 7.20 -8.38 6.35
CA THR A 2 7.34 -6.96 6.71
C THR A 2 6.04 -6.26 6.32
N THR A 3 5.36 -5.71 7.31
CA THR A 3 4.19 -4.85 7.08
C THR A 3 4.62 -3.41 7.34
N MET A 4 4.57 -2.58 6.31
CA MET A 4 4.83 -1.15 6.47
C MET A 4 3.52 -0.43 6.74
N THR A 5 3.52 0.44 7.75
CA THR A 5 2.34 1.24 8.08
C THR A 5 2.69 2.71 7.98
N TYR A 6 1.89 3.44 7.22
CA TYR A 6 1.99 4.87 7.01
C TYR A 6 0.77 5.57 7.60
N LYS A 7 1.00 6.75 8.18
CA LYS A 7 -0.07 7.53 8.79
C LYS A 7 -1.04 8.07 7.73
N HIS A 8 -0.52 8.46 6.57
CA HIS A 8 -1.31 8.78 5.40
C HIS A 8 -0.70 8.13 4.15
N TRP A 9 -1.53 7.72 3.20
CA TRP A 9 -1.07 7.14 1.93
C TRP A 9 -0.21 8.08 1.08
N ARG A 10 -0.30 9.39 1.35
CA ARG A 10 0.50 10.44 0.69
C ARG A 10 1.92 10.53 1.25
N ASP A 11 2.17 9.94 2.43
CA ASP A 11 3.52 9.87 3.01
C ASP A 11 4.35 8.74 2.37
N VAL A 12 3.74 7.90 1.52
CA VAL A 12 4.45 6.83 0.83
C VAL A 12 5.22 7.42 -0.35
N PRO A 13 6.56 7.30 -0.37
CA PRO A 13 7.31 7.71 -1.54
C PRO A 13 7.00 6.77 -2.71
N GLU A 14 6.84 7.32 -3.91
CA GLU A 14 6.54 6.54 -5.12
C GLU A 14 7.60 5.45 -5.37
N SER A 15 8.87 5.71 -5.02
CA SER A 15 9.94 4.70 -5.13
C SER A 15 9.77 3.49 -4.20
N ALA A 16 8.98 3.59 -3.13
CA ALA A 16 8.63 2.47 -2.26
C ALA A 16 7.39 1.71 -2.74
N TRP A 17 6.58 2.32 -3.62
CA TRP A 17 5.37 1.72 -4.17
C TRP A 17 5.70 0.90 -5.41
N ARG A 18 5.58 -0.42 -5.31
CA ARG A 18 6.01 -1.36 -6.37
C ARG A 18 4.87 -2.05 -7.12
N TRP A 19 3.63 -1.77 -6.75
CA TRP A 19 2.46 -2.42 -7.33
C TRP A 19 1.70 -1.47 -8.27
N PRO A 20 2.02 -1.44 -9.58
CA PRO A 20 1.35 -0.54 -10.53
C PRO A 20 -0.16 -0.81 -10.70
N ASN A 21 -0.63 -2.01 -10.38
CA ASN A 21 -2.06 -2.36 -10.47
C ASN A 21 -2.90 -1.75 -9.33
N PHE A 22 -2.27 -1.20 -8.30
CA PHE A 22 -2.95 -0.64 -7.13
C PHE A 22 -2.45 0.76 -6.83
N SER A 23 -3.33 1.66 -6.40
CA SER A 23 -2.90 2.97 -5.88
C SER A 23 -2.81 2.95 -4.35
N PRO A 24 -1.86 3.67 -3.75
CA PRO A 24 -1.74 3.76 -2.29
C PRO A 24 -3.02 4.32 -1.65
N ALA A 25 -3.76 5.19 -2.34
CA ALA A 25 -5.05 5.69 -1.90
C ALA A 25 -6.16 4.62 -1.86
N GLU A 26 -6.13 3.64 -2.77
CA GLU A 26 -7.12 2.56 -2.85
C GLU A 26 -6.94 1.52 -1.75
N ILE A 27 -5.67 1.24 -1.40
CA ILE A 27 -5.31 0.33 -0.31
C ILE A 27 -5.48 1.00 1.06
N ALA A 28 -5.47 2.33 1.10
CA ALA A 28 -5.62 3.07 2.35
C ALA A 28 -7.03 3.00 2.93
N CYS A 29 -7.10 3.16 4.25
CA CYS A 29 -8.37 3.29 4.95
C CYS A 29 -9.07 4.60 4.56
N ARG A 30 -10.19 4.50 3.84
CA ARG A 30 -10.97 5.66 3.35
C ARG A 30 -11.34 6.70 4.41
N GLY A 31 -11.49 6.30 5.67
CA GLY A 31 -11.86 7.23 6.75
C GLY A 31 -10.69 7.99 7.39
N THR A 32 -9.47 7.44 7.36
CA THR A 32 -8.31 8.04 8.06
C THR A 32 -7.13 8.33 7.15
N GLY A 33 -7.14 7.82 5.93
CA GLY A 33 -6.01 7.87 5.01
C GLY A 33 -4.83 6.98 5.41
N LYS A 34 -4.91 6.27 6.54
CA LYS A 34 -3.86 5.34 6.99
C LYS A 34 -3.67 4.23 5.98
N LEU A 35 -2.42 3.93 5.68
CA LEU A 35 -2.05 2.91 4.70
C LEU A 35 -1.24 1.83 5.38
N LEU A 36 -1.69 0.58 5.25
CA LEU A 36 -0.95 -0.59 5.66
C LEU A 36 -0.59 -1.37 4.41
N ILE A 37 0.71 -1.47 4.14
CA ILE A 37 1.27 -2.22 3.03
C ILE A 37 1.69 -3.58 3.57
N ASN A 38 0.98 -4.61 3.14
CA ASN A 38 1.37 -5.99 3.36
C ASN A 38 1.98 -6.52 2.06
N GLU A 39 3.31 -6.42 1.94
CA GLU A 39 4.04 -6.75 0.71
C GLU A 39 3.69 -8.13 0.15
N PRO A 40 3.71 -9.24 0.93
CA PRO A 40 3.37 -10.57 0.40
C PRO A 40 1.90 -10.75 0.05
N ALA A 41 0.99 -9.93 0.61
CA ALA A 41 -0.42 -9.97 0.22
C ALA A 41 -0.64 -9.21 -1.09
N LEU A 42 -0.06 -8.02 -1.23
CA LEU A 42 -0.12 -7.21 -2.45
C LEU A 42 0.57 -7.91 -3.63
N ASP A 43 1.71 -8.57 -3.40
CA ASP A 43 2.41 -9.34 -4.43
C ASP A 43 1.53 -10.45 -5.02
N LYS A 44 0.83 -11.21 -4.15
CA LYS A 44 -0.14 -12.22 -4.57
C LYS A 44 -1.34 -11.63 -5.29
N LEU A 45 -1.85 -10.48 -4.83
CA LEU A 45 -2.98 -9.80 -5.47
C LEU A 45 -2.62 -9.25 -6.85
N GLN A 46 -1.38 -8.84 -7.05
CA GLN A 46 -0.90 -8.37 -8.35
C GLN A 46 -0.67 -9.50 -9.35
N ALA A 47 -0.30 -10.69 -8.87
CA ALA A 47 -0.07 -11.87 -9.71
C ALA A 47 -1.38 -12.60 -10.13
N LEU A 48 -2.54 -12.12 -9.69
CA LEU A 48 -3.87 -12.63 -10.05
C LEU A 48 -4.43 -11.88 -11.26
#